data_AF-A0A3Q8SUH2-F1
#
_entry.id   AF-A0A3Q8SUH2-F1
#
_cell.length_a   1.000
_cell.length_b   1.000
_cell.length_c   1.000
_cell.angle_alpha   90.00
_cell.angle_beta   90.00
_cell.angle_gamma   90.00
#
_symmetry.space_group_name_H-M   'P 1'
#
loop_
_entity.id
_entity.type
_entity.pdbx_description
1 polymer ?
#
loop_
_entity_poly.entity_id
_entity_poly.type
_entity_poly.pdbx_seq_one_letter_code
_entity_poly.pdbx_strand_id
1 'polypeptide(L)' 'MAEGPENKSIELTTDYADHTINMKFSDNLTDDRERGYILSAAFFSFCAAQGLDKQAVIEMVSSHYDQFTGDNGSSLFK' A
#
# COMPACT_ATOMS: atom_id res chain seq x y z
N MET A 1 -11.26 -22.98 -22.86
CA MET A 1 -9.93 -22.75 -22.27
C MET A 1 -10.14 -21.76 -21.15
N ALA A 2 -9.83 -22.10 -19.90
CA ALA A 2 -9.83 -21.10 -18.84
C ALA A 2 -8.62 -20.20 -19.12
N GLU A 3 -8.86 -18.98 -19.59
CA GLU A 3 -7.82 -17.96 -19.61
C GLU A 3 -7.25 -17.90 -18.19
N GLY A 4 -5.92 -17.99 -18.08
CA GLY A 4 -5.24 -17.83 -16.80
C GLY A 4 -5.64 -16.49 -16.16
N PRO A 5 -5.44 -16.32 -14.85
CA PRO A 5 -5.77 -15.07 -14.18
C PRO A 5 -5.16 -13.89 -14.93
N GLU A 6 -5.98 -12.89 -15.27
CA GLU A 6 -5.52 -11.71 -15.97
C GLU A 6 -4.46 -10.97 -15.15
N ASN A 7 -3.45 -10.43 -15.84
CA ASN A 7 -2.47 -9.59 -15.18
C ASN A 7 -3.13 -8.30 -14.69
N LYS A 8 -2.80 -7.92 -13.46
CA LYS A 8 -3.26 -6.68 -12.83
C LYS A 8 -2.04 -5.85 -12.41
N SER A 9 -2.18 -4.54 -12.41
CA SER A 9 -1.08 -3.64 -12.05
C SER A 9 -1.54 -2.51 -11.14
N ILE A 10 -0.62 -2.09 -10.28
CA ILE A 10 -0.74 -0.88 -9.45
C ILE A 10 0.51 -0.05 -9.71
N GLU A 11 0.33 1.20 -10.12
CA GLU A 11 1.41 2.17 -10.31
C GLU A 11 1.40 3.17 -9.14
N LEU A 12 2.55 3.35 -8.49
CA LEU A 12 2.74 4.27 -7.38
C LEU A 12 3.61 5.44 -7.83
N THR A 13 3.15 6.66 -7.62
CA THR A 13 3.92 7.88 -7.91
C THR A 13 3.87 8.83 -6.73
N THR A 14 4.99 9.48 -6.44
CA THR A 14 5.06 10.51 -5.39
C THR A 14 4.97 11.90 -6.01
N ASP A 15 4.09 12.73 -5.47
CA ASP A 15 4.11 14.17 -5.72
C ASP A 15 4.57 14.88 -4.46
N TYR A 16 5.83 15.30 -4.46
CA TYR A 16 6.42 16.00 -3.32
C TYR A 16 5.97 17.46 -3.21
N ALA A 17 5.42 18.06 -4.27
CA ALA A 17 4.86 19.41 -4.19
C ALA A 17 3.55 19.40 -3.40
N ASP A 18 2.72 18.38 -3.62
CA ASP A 18 1.44 18.20 -2.94
C ASP A 18 1.54 17.27 -1.72
N HIS A 19 2.74 16.79 -1.38
CA HIS A 19 3.00 15.81 -0.30
C HIS A 19 2.09 14.57 -0.38
N THR A 20 1.82 14.09 -1.60
CA THR A 20 0.91 12.97 -1.83
C THR A 20 1.60 11.75 -2.42
N ILE A 21 1.03 10.58 -2.12
CA ILE A 21 1.32 9.33 -2.82
C ILE A 21 0.09 9.02 -3.65
N ASN A 22 0.25 9.04 -4.97
CA ASN A 22 -0.80 8.75 -5.93
C ASN A 22 -0.73 7.29 -6.37
N MET A 23 -1.90 6.69 -6.61
CA MET A 23 -2.03 5.30 -7.04
C MET A 23 -2.91 5.22 -8.28
N LYS A 24 -2.46 4.47 -9.28
CA LYS A 24 -3.26 4.13 -10.48
C LYS A 24 -3.40 2.62 -10.60
N PHE A 25 -4.62 2.15 -10.76
CA PHE A 25 -4.95 0.73 -10.90
C PHE A 25 -5.21 0.37 -12.36
N SER A 26 -4.93 -0.87 -12.77
CA SER A 26 -5.37 -1.40 -14.05
C SER A 26 -6.90 -1.46 -14.13
N ASP A 27 -7.45 -1.34 -15.35
CA ASP A 27 -8.90 -1.26 -15.58
C ASP A 27 -9.67 -2.48 -15.04
N ASN A 28 -9.02 -3.65 -14.99
CA ASN A 28 -9.57 -4.91 -14.49
C ASN A 28 -9.36 -5.13 -12.97
N LEU A 29 -8.81 -4.15 -12.24
CA LEU A 29 -8.62 -4.17 -10.79
C LEU A 29 -9.61 -3.22 -10.12
N THR A 30 -10.88 -3.64 -10.04
CA THR A 30 -11.99 -2.84 -9.55
C THR A 30 -12.44 -3.16 -8.12
N ASP A 31 -12.14 -4.35 -7.58
CA ASP A 31 -12.48 -4.72 -6.20
C ASP A 31 -11.46 -4.13 -5.21
N ASP A 32 -11.93 -3.31 -4.28
CA ASP A 32 -11.10 -2.68 -3.25
C ASP A 32 -10.42 -3.70 -2.31
N ARG A 33 -11.07 -4.84 -2.04
CA ARG A 33 -10.46 -5.90 -1.24
C ARG A 33 -9.27 -6.51 -1.98
N GLU A 34 -9.41 -6.72 -3.28
CA GLU A 34 -8.34 -7.23 -4.12
C GLU A 34 -7.17 -6.24 -4.20
N ARG A 35 -7.46 -4.94 -4.37
CA ARG A 35 -6.44 -3.88 -4.28
C ARG A 35 -5.68 -3.95 -2.96
N GLY A 36 -6.40 -4.07 -1.84
CA GLY A 36 -5.81 -4.20 -0.51
C GLY A 36 -4.92 -5.44 -0.36
N TYR A 37 -5.33 -6.58 -0.90
CA TYR A 37 -4.51 -7.80 -0.89
C TYR A 37 -3.23 -7.66 -1.68
N ILE A 38 -3.29 -7.10 -2.90
CA ILE A 38 -2.11 -6.91 -3.75
C ILE A 38 -1.13 -5.94 -3.10
N LEU A 39 -1.60 -4.80 -2.58
CA LEU A 39 -0.77 -3.81 -1.89
C LEU A 39 -0.09 -4.41 -0.65
N SER A 40 -0.84 -5.16 0.16
CA SER A 40 -0.30 -5.81 1.35
C SER A 40 0.76 -6.85 0.99
N ALA A 41 0.49 -7.69 -0.02
CA ALA A 41 1.43 -8.68 -0.50
C ALA A 41 2.71 -8.04 -1.05
N ALA A 42 2.58 -6.94 -1.80
CA ALA A 42 3.72 -6.19 -2.32
C ALA A 42 4.59 -5.62 -1.18
N PHE A 43 3.96 -5.00 -0.17
CA PHE A 43 4.66 -4.50 1.01
C PHE A 43 5.39 -5.60 1.78
N PHE A 44 4.72 -6.72 2.08
CA PHE A 44 5.35 -7.83 2.79
C PHE A 44 6.46 -8.50 1.97
N SER A 45 6.29 -8.62 0.65
CA SER A 45 7.32 -9.13 -0.25
C SER A 45 8.56 -8.24 -0.24
N PHE A 46 8.37 -6.92 -0.28
CA PHE A 46 9.45 -5.96 -0.11
C PHE A 46 10.15 -6.12 1.25
N CYS A 47 9.40 -6.18 2.35
CA CYS A 47 9.97 -6.35 3.69
C CYS A 47 10.80 -7.63 3.81
N ALA A 48 10.29 -8.74 3.28
CA ALA A 48 10.99 -10.02 3.25
C ALA A 48 12.28 -9.94 2.41
N ALA A 49 12.24 -9.26 1.26
CA ALA A 49 13.41 -9.06 0.40
C ALA A 49 14.50 -8.19 1.06
N GLN A 50 14.10 -7.24 1.93
CA GLN A 50 15.02 -6.43 2.73
C GLN A 50 15.54 -7.16 3.98
N GLY A 51 15.06 -8.39 4.26
CA GLY A 51 15.45 -9.14 5.46
C GLY A 51 14.89 -8.56 6.75
N LEU A 52 13.81 -7.77 6.68
CA LEU A 52 13.16 -7.23 7.86
C LEU A 52 12.49 -8.33 8.66
N ASP A 53 12.71 -8.32 9.97
CA ASP A 53 11.99 -9.22 10.86
C ASP A 53 10.56 -8.71 11.12
N LYS A 54 9.76 -9.59 11.73
CA LYS A 54 8.36 -9.29 12.06
C LYS A 54 8.22 -8.05 12.95
N GLN A 55 9.14 -7.83 13.89
CA GLN A 55 9.04 -6.74 14.86
C GLN A 55 9.30 -5.39 14.18
N ALA A 56 10.31 -5.31 13.31
CA ALA A 56 10.59 -4.14 12.50
C ALA A 56 9.40 -3.78 11.58
N VAL A 57 8.75 -4.79 10.98
CA VAL A 57 7.55 -4.56 10.16
C VAL A 57 6.39 -4.02 11.01
N ILE A 58 6.17 -4.56 12.21
CA ILE A 58 5.16 -4.05 13.14
C ILE A 58 5.47 -2.60 13.52
N GLU A 59 6.72 -2.28 13.85
CA GLU A 59 7.13 -0.92 14.21
C GLU A 59 6.98 0.07 13.06
N MET A 60 7.30 -0.30 11.82
CA MET A 60 7.09 0.56 10.66
C MET A 60 5.61 0.91 10.48
N VAL A 61 4.71 -0.07 10.69
CA VAL A 61 3.27 0.18 10.62
C VAL A 61 2.84 1.06 11.79
N SER A 62 3.18 0.69 13.03
CA SER A 62 2.70 1.39 14.22
C SER A 62 3.23 2.83 14.36
N SER A 63 4.50 3.08 14.07
CA SER A 63 5.12 4.39 14.28
C SER A 63 4.62 5.48 13.34
N HIS A 64 4.21 5.10 12.13
CA HIS A 64 3.76 6.04 11.11
C HIS A 64 2.24 6.06 10.95
N TYR A 65 1.54 4.96 11.21
CA TYR A 65 0.08 4.93 11.06
C TYR A 65 -0.62 5.86 12.07
N ASP A 66 -0.16 5.87 13.33
CA ASP A 66 -0.71 6.77 14.36
C ASP A 66 -0.48 8.25 14.03
N GLN A 67 0.55 8.59 13.25
CA GLN A 67 0.77 9.97 12.78
C GLN A 67 -0.28 10.42 11.76
N PHE A 68 -0.89 9.48 11.03
CA PHE A 68 -1.87 9.75 9.97
C PHE A 68 -3.31 9.47 10.38
N THR A 69 -3.55 8.72 11.47
CA THR A 69 -4.89 8.41 12.00
C THR A 69 -5.14 8.92 13.42
N GLY A 70 -4.14 9.53 14.06
CA GLY A 70 -4.27 10.12 15.39
C GLY A 70 -5.12 11.39 15.41
N ASP A 71 -5.86 11.59 16.50
CA ASP A 71 -6.85 12.66 16.72
C ASP A 71 -6.25 14.09 16.84
N ASN A 72 -4.99 14.29 16.46
CA ASN A 72 -4.25 15.55 16.64
C ASN A 72 -4.37 16.51 15.45
N GLY A 73 -5.42 16.40 14.64
CA GLY A 73 -5.65 17.28 13.48
C GLY A 73 -4.66 17.11 12.32
N SER A 74 -3.84 16.05 12.35
CA SER A 74 -2.82 15.71 11.33
C SER A 74 -3.28 14.64 10.35
N SER A 75 -4.56 14.24 10.42
CA SER A 75 -5.11 13.17 9.58
C SER A 75 -4.92 13.49 8.11
N LEU A 76 -4.14 12.68 7.40
CA LEU A 76 -4.03 12.73 5.94
C LEU A 76 -5.33 12.27 5.26
N PHE A 77 -6.20 11.58 6.00
CA PHE A 77 -7.52 11.17 5.53
C PHE A 77 -8.55 12.15 6.07
N LYS A 78 -9.10 12.98 5.18
CA LYS A 78 -10.31 13.77 5.41
C LYS A 78 -11.56 12.91 5.22
#